data_AF-A0A2N2N8M1-F1
#
_entry.id   AF-A0A2N2N8M1-F1
#
_cell.length_a   1.000
_cell.length_b   1.000
_cell.length_c   1.000
_cell.angle_alpha   90.00
_cell.angle_beta   90.00
_cell.angle_gamma   90.00
#
_symmetry.space_group_name_H-M   'P 1'
#
loop_
_entity.id
_entity.type
_entity.pdbx_description
1 polymer ?
#
loop_
_entity_poly.entity_id
_entity_poly.type
_entity_poly.pdbx_seq_one_letter_code
_entity_poly.pdbx_strand_id
1 'polypeptide(L)'
;MNYDDSTPQTLGTAAILALSQGLPNFIGHPVAAVLSYLAGNRVFSPTFRAISLNQWVAHDGKLSARQLRQAIRKVYQNQGKALYDFYHNLDRPDEIRKFVRLTPEFEKMMHECMSSESKQGTIMLMPHLSGFNMGGLYLAQLGFKFLTLAIPNPNKGYAWQNKLRNDRGMEVVPLNMEALQQARQRLQSGGTVLTGIDRPIDHSDQQPQFFGRKAVLPVAYVRLALKTNARVFVLGFETLADSTIVVDVSPQVEFEHREDTHDELVFNAEKVLKIAEQFIRLDPSQWMMFLPVWPEAKNEVPKI
;
A
#
# COMPACT_ATOMS: atom_id res chain seq x y z
N MET A 1 -1.97 -5.96 23.01
CA MET A 1 -1.71 -7.42 23.05
C MET A 1 -0.65 -7.72 22.01
N ASN A 2 0.58 -8.00 22.43
CA ASN A 2 1.65 -8.39 21.51
C ASN A 2 1.37 -9.81 21.00
N TYR A 3 0.76 -9.92 19.83
CA TYR A 3 0.69 -11.18 19.11
C TYR A 3 2.11 -11.45 18.57
N ASP A 4 2.86 -12.33 19.21
CA ASP A 4 4.13 -12.84 18.68
C ASP A 4 3.84 -13.79 17.51
N ASP A 5 3.54 -13.18 16.36
CA ASP A 5 3.18 -13.83 15.10
C ASP A 5 4.42 -14.07 14.22
N SER A 6 5.62 -14.09 14.83
CA SER A 6 6.90 -14.05 14.12
C SER A 6 7.24 -15.34 13.37
N THR A 7 6.90 -16.50 13.94
CA THR A 7 7.19 -17.82 13.34
C THR A 7 6.21 -18.19 12.23
N PRO A 8 4.87 -18.05 12.40
CA PRO A 8 3.90 -18.33 11.34
C PRO A 8 4.10 -17.47 10.09
N GLN A 9 4.42 -16.18 10.24
CA GLN A 9 4.60 -15.29 9.10
C GLN A 9 5.92 -15.52 8.35
N THR A 10 6.99 -15.91 9.05
CA THR A 10 8.27 -16.30 8.41
C THR A 10 8.09 -17.58 7.60
N LEU A 11 7.45 -18.61 8.18
CA LEU A 11 7.11 -19.84 7.47
C LEU A 11 6.16 -19.59 6.30
N GLY A 12 5.17 -18.71 6.47
CA GLY A 12 4.25 -18.30 5.40
C GLY A 12 4.98 -17.62 4.24
N THR A 13 5.90 -16.70 4.54
CA THR A 13 6.74 -16.04 3.52
C THR A 13 7.59 -17.07 2.77
N ALA A 14 8.21 -18.02 3.48
CA ALA A 14 9.04 -19.08 2.88
C ALA A 14 8.22 -20.00 1.97
N ALA A 15 7.04 -20.44 2.43
CA ALA A 15 6.16 -21.31 1.67
C ALA A 15 5.67 -20.63 0.38
N ILE A 16 5.25 -19.37 0.46
CA ILE A 16 4.81 -18.61 -0.71
C ILE A 16 5.99 -18.41 -1.68
N LEU A 17 7.16 -18.02 -1.17
CA LEU A 17 8.35 -17.83 -2.01
C LEU A 17 8.74 -19.12 -2.74
N ALA A 18 8.80 -20.25 -2.04
CA ALA A 18 9.14 -21.55 -2.62
C ALA A 18 8.11 -21.99 -3.68
N LEU A 19 6.81 -21.82 -3.39
CA LEU A 19 5.73 -22.13 -4.31
C LEU A 19 5.80 -21.25 -5.57
N SER A 20 5.99 -19.95 -5.40
CA SER A 20 6.10 -19.00 -6.50
C SER A 20 7.31 -19.24 -7.37
N GLN A 21 8.46 -19.56 -6.79
CA GLN A 21 9.69 -19.80 -7.55
C GLN A 21 9.69 -21.18 -8.24
N GLY A 22 9.06 -22.18 -7.63
CA GLY A 22 9.06 -23.56 -8.13
C GLY A 22 7.97 -23.89 -9.15
N LEU A 23 6.90 -23.10 -9.25
CA LEU A 23 5.78 -23.37 -10.15
C LEU A 23 5.77 -22.40 -11.35
N PRO A 24 5.52 -22.89 -12.57
CA PRO A 24 5.25 -22.02 -13.72
C PRO A 24 3.83 -21.41 -13.64
N ASN A 25 3.61 -20.27 -14.31
CA ASN A 25 2.35 -19.51 -14.23
C ASN A 25 1.07 -20.34 -14.45
N PHE A 26 1.07 -21.26 -15.41
CA PHE A 26 -0.10 -22.10 -15.71
C PHE A 26 -0.49 -23.07 -14.57
N ILE A 27 0.42 -23.34 -13.62
CA ILE A 27 0.15 -24.11 -12.39
C ILE A 27 0.03 -23.18 -11.19
N GLY A 28 0.95 -22.23 -11.07
CA GLY A 28 1.05 -21.33 -9.93
C GLY A 28 -0.17 -20.44 -9.76
N HIS A 29 -0.75 -19.90 -10.84
CA HIS A 29 -1.97 -19.09 -10.78
C HIS A 29 -3.18 -19.88 -10.28
N PRO A 30 -3.52 -21.08 -10.83
CA PRO A 30 -4.55 -21.94 -10.25
C PRO A 30 -4.33 -22.28 -8.77
N VAL A 31 -3.09 -22.61 -8.39
CA VAL A 31 -2.76 -22.94 -6.99
C VAL A 31 -2.98 -21.72 -6.09
N ALA A 32 -2.48 -20.55 -6.47
CA ALA A 32 -2.69 -19.31 -5.74
C ALA A 32 -4.19 -18.96 -5.62
N ALA A 33 -4.98 -19.18 -6.68
CA ALA A 33 -6.42 -18.97 -6.67
C ALA A 33 -7.15 -19.90 -5.68
N VAL A 34 -6.78 -21.19 -5.66
CA VAL A 34 -7.35 -22.18 -4.71
C VAL A 34 -6.99 -21.81 -3.27
N LEU A 35 -5.73 -21.54 -2.98
CA LEU A 35 -5.28 -21.15 -1.63
C LEU A 35 -5.98 -19.87 -1.14
N SER A 36 -6.13 -18.89 -2.02
CA SER A 36 -6.83 -17.63 -1.74
C SER A 36 -8.32 -17.84 -1.50
N TYR A 37 -8.94 -18.73 -2.27
CA TYR A 37 -10.34 -19.10 -2.06
C TYR A 37 -10.53 -19.76 -0.69
N LEU A 38 -9.64 -20.68 -0.30
CA LEU A 38 -9.70 -21.32 1.02
C LEU A 38 -9.50 -20.30 2.16
N ALA A 39 -8.50 -19.42 2.05
CA ALA A 39 -8.26 -18.34 3.01
C ALA A 39 -9.49 -17.42 3.13
N GLY A 40 -10.08 -17.06 1.99
CA GLY A 40 -11.27 -16.24 1.92
C GLY A 40 -12.53 -16.88 2.51
N ASN A 41 -12.54 -18.19 2.81
CA ASN A 41 -13.64 -18.88 3.51
C ASN A 41 -13.43 -19.03 5.03
N ARG A 42 -12.32 -18.51 5.59
CA ARG A 42 -12.10 -18.48 7.04
C ARG A 42 -12.87 -17.32 7.71
N VAL A 43 -14.20 -17.43 7.75
CA VAL A 43 -15.12 -16.38 8.23
C VAL A 43 -14.88 -15.91 9.66
N PHE A 44 -14.26 -16.75 10.50
CA PHE A 44 -13.94 -16.42 11.89
C PHE A 44 -12.59 -15.71 12.07
N SER A 45 -11.78 -15.57 11.01
CA SER A 45 -10.46 -14.94 11.11
C SER A 45 -10.57 -13.43 11.34
N PRO A 46 -9.66 -12.82 12.13
CA PRO A 46 -9.60 -11.37 12.30
C PRO A 46 -9.44 -10.61 10.97
N THR A 47 -8.67 -11.16 10.04
CA THR A 47 -8.44 -10.58 8.71
C THR A 47 -9.71 -10.57 7.87
N PHE A 48 -10.52 -11.64 7.91
CA PHE A 48 -11.81 -11.67 7.24
C PHE A 48 -12.74 -10.57 7.77
N ARG A 49 -12.80 -10.40 9.10
CA ARG A 49 -13.61 -9.35 9.73
C ARG A 49 -13.13 -7.96 9.33
N ALA A 50 -11.82 -7.72 9.34
CA ALA A 50 -11.24 -6.46 8.90
C ALA A 50 -11.60 -6.13 7.44
N ILE A 51 -11.39 -7.08 6.52
CA ILE A 51 -11.76 -6.89 5.11
C ILE A 51 -13.27 -6.64 4.98
N SER A 52 -14.10 -7.35 5.74
CA SER A 52 -15.55 -7.13 5.72
C SER A 52 -15.95 -5.71 6.10
N LEU A 53 -15.32 -5.13 7.14
CA LEU A 53 -15.57 -3.74 7.55
C LEU A 53 -15.10 -2.76 6.49
N ASN A 54 -13.88 -2.95 6.00
CA ASN A 54 -13.24 -2.07 5.03
C ASN A 54 -14.02 -2.07 3.71
N GLN A 55 -14.41 -3.24 3.21
CA GLN A 55 -15.19 -3.38 1.98
C GLN A 55 -16.62 -2.87 2.14
N TRP A 56 -17.24 -3.01 3.32
CA TRP A 56 -18.55 -2.40 3.59
C TRP A 56 -18.49 -0.88 3.47
N VAL A 57 -17.51 -0.23 4.13
CA VAL A 57 -17.34 1.23 4.09
C VAL A 57 -16.90 1.71 2.70
N ALA A 58 -15.96 1.03 2.05
CA ALA A 58 -15.48 1.41 0.72
C ALA A 58 -16.58 1.35 -0.37
N HIS A 59 -17.64 0.56 -0.14
CA HIS A 59 -18.83 0.49 -0.98
C HIS A 59 -20.03 1.26 -0.39
N ASP A 60 -19.76 2.27 0.44
CA ASP A 60 -20.74 3.19 1.02
C ASP A 60 -21.88 2.50 1.82
N GLY A 61 -21.62 1.30 2.36
CA GLY A 61 -22.63 0.52 3.09
C GLY A 61 -23.79 0.02 2.22
N LYS A 62 -23.57 -0.18 0.92
CA LYS A 62 -24.63 -0.55 -0.04
C LYS A 62 -24.66 -2.03 -0.44
N LEU A 63 -23.67 -2.82 -0.03
CA LEU A 63 -23.57 -4.22 -0.46
C LEU A 63 -24.54 -5.14 0.31
N SER A 64 -25.29 -5.97 -0.40
CA SER A 64 -25.96 -7.11 0.25
C SER A 64 -24.93 -8.07 0.87
N ALA A 65 -25.34 -8.91 1.82
CA ALA A 65 -24.47 -9.94 2.42
C ALA A 65 -23.75 -10.79 1.36
N ARG A 66 -24.45 -11.16 0.28
CA ARG A 66 -23.88 -11.93 -0.84
C ARG A 66 -22.83 -11.13 -1.62
N GLN A 67 -23.10 -9.86 -1.93
CA GLN A 67 -22.14 -9.01 -2.65
C GLN A 67 -20.90 -8.74 -1.79
N LEU A 68 -21.08 -8.46 -0.49
CA LEU A 68 -19.97 -8.27 0.43
C LEU A 68 -19.12 -9.54 0.56
N ARG A 69 -19.76 -10.72 0.62
CA ARG A 69 -19.06 -12.02 0.57
C ARG A 69 -18.20 -12.16 -0.69
N GLN A 70 -18.72 -11.76 -1.85
CA GLN A 70 -18.00 -11.80 -3.13
C GLN A 70 -16.82 -10.83 -3.12
N ALA A 71 -17.00 -9.59 -2.67
CA ALA A 71 -15.94 -8.59 -2.55
C ALA A 71 -14.81 -9.10 -1.64
N ILE A 72 -15.13 -9.66 -0.46
CA ILE A 72 -14.12 -10.24 0.45
C ILE A 72 -13.34 -11.35 -0.25
N ARG A 73 -13.99 -12.28 -0.97
CA ARG A 73 -13.29 -13.35 -1.71
C ARG A 73 -12.36 -12.77 -2.76
N LYS A 74 -12.80 -11.73 -3.47
CA LYS A 74 -12.02 -11.06 -4.52
C LYS A 74 -10.76 -10.39 -3.94
N VAL A 75 -10.84 -9.77 -2.76
CA VAL A 75 -9.66 -9.25 -2.04
C VAL A 75 -8.62 -10.34 -1.78
N TYR A 76 -9.04 -11.50 -1.27
CA TYR A 76 -8.11 -12.62 -1.07
C TYR A 76 -7.52 -13.13 -2.39
N GLN A 77 -8.32 -13.23 -3.45
CA GLN A 77 -7.84 -13.66 -4.77
C GLN A 77 -6.81 -12.68 -5.36
N ASN A 78 -7.08 -11.38 -5.28
CA ASN A 78 -6.14 -10.34 -5.69
C ASN A 78 -4.85 -10.43 -4.86
N GLN A 79 -4.95 -10.70 -3.55
CA GLN A 79 -3.78 -10.92 -2.69
C GLN A 79 -2.92 -12.10 -3.13
N GLY A 80 -3.53 -13.26 -3.35
CA GLY A 80 -2.77 -14.45 -3.73
C GLY A 80 -2.11 -14.28 -5.09
N LYS A 81 -2.84 -13.71 -6.06
CA LYS A 81 -2.27 -13.39 -7.38
C LYS A 81 -1.09 -12.42 -7.25
N ALA A 82 -1.27 -11.30 -6.54
CA ALA A 82 -0.22 -10.29 -6.39
C ALA A 82 1.03 -10.82 -5.67
N LEU A 83 0.87 -11.64 -4.64
CA LEU A 83 2.02 -12.28 -3.97
C LEU A 83 2.68 -13.31 -4.88
N TYR A 84 1.88 -14.14 -5.56
CA TYR A 84 2.43 -15.13 -6.47
C TYR A 84 3.25 -14.45 -7.56
N ASP A 85 2.68 -13.45 -8.24
CA ASP A 85 3.34 -12.73 -9.32
C ASP A 85 4.61 -12.05 -8.81
N PHE A 86 4.55 -11.34 -7.67
CA PHE A 86 5.70 -10.65 -7.09
C PHE A 86 6.85 -11.61 -6.79
N TYR A 87 6.60 -12.70 -6.08
CA TYR A 87 7.64 -13.66 -5.74
C TYR A 87 8.10 -14.51 -6.92
N HIS A 88 7.24 -14.77 -7.90
CA HIS A 88 7.59 -15.51 -9.11
C HIS A 88 8.52 -14.69 -10.01
N ASN A 89 8.30 -13.37 -10.10
CA ASN A 89 9.08 -12.48 -10.96
C ASN A 89 10.19 -11.73 -10.22
N LEU A 90 10.43 -12.05 -8.95
CA LEU A 90 11.38 -11.35 -8.08
C LEU A 90 12.77 -11.18 -8.70
N ASP A 91 13.23 -12.19 -9.47
CA ASP A 91 14.52 -12.22 -10.16
C ASP A 91 14.37 -12.24 -11.70
N ARG A 92 13.25 -11.73 -12.22
CA ARG A 92 12.90 -11.76 -13.66
C ARG A 92 12.50 -10.36 -14.16
N PRO A 93 13.44 -9.41 -14.24
CA PRO A 93 13.16 -8.02 -14.62
C PRO A 93 12.48 -7.90 -15.99
N ASP A 94 12.88 -8.73 -16.97
CA ASP A 94 12.30 -8.72 -18.31
C ASP A 94 10.82 -9.14 -18.33
N GLU A 95 10.41 -10.01 -17.40
CA GLU A 95 9.01 -10.40 -17.27
C GLU A 95 8.19 -9.28 -16.62
N ILE A 96 8.72 -8.63 -15.58
CA ILE A 96 8.02 -7.53 -14.88
C ILE A 96 7.65 -6.42 -15.86
N ARG A 97 8.56 -6.07 -16.79
CA ARG A 97 8.33 -5.04 -17.81
C ARG A 97 7.11 -5.32 -18.69
N LYS A 98 6.72 -6.58 -18.89
CA LYS A 98 5.56 -6.96 -19.70
C LYS A 98 4.23 -6.71 -18.99
N PHE A 99 4.26 -6.64 -17.66
CA PHE A 99 3.06 -6.53 -16.82
C PHE A 99 2.90 -5.16 -16.17
N VAL A 100 3.94 -4.33 -16.09
CA VAL A 100 3.85 -3.02 -15.43
C VAL A 100 3.81 -1.90 -16.47
N ARG A 101 2.73 -1.10 -16.43
CA ARG A 101 2.53 0.08 -17.26
C ARG A 101 2.55 1.33 -16.39
N LEU A 102 3.36 2.31 -16.76
CA LEU A 102 3.36 3.63 -16.13
C LEU A 102 2.41 4.54 -16.92
N THR A 103 1.61 5.36 -16.23
CA THR A 103 0.84 6.42 -16.90
C THR A 103 1.78 7.56 -17.34
N PRO A 104 1.43 8.33 -18.38
CA PRO A 104 2.22 9.50 -18.79
C PRO A 104 2.46 10.50 -17.64
N GLU A 105 1.47 10.67 -16.76
CA GLU A 105 1.54 11.52 -15.58
C GLU A 105 2.58 11.01 -14.58
N PHE A 106 2.58 9.69 -14.32
CA PHE A 106 3.59 9.07 -13.46
C PHE A 106 4.99 9.15 -14.10
N GLU A 107 5.12 8.83 -15.38
CA GLU A 107 6.40 8.91 -16.11
C GLU A 107 6.99 10.32 -16.04
N LYS A 108 6.15 11.35 -16.24
CA LYS A 108 6.56 12.75 -16.11
C LYS A 108 7.09 13.05 -14.70
N MET A 109 6.32 12.72 -13.65
CA MET A 109 6.74 12.95 -12.26
C MET A 109 8.04 12.19 -11.92
N MET A 110 8.17 10.94 -12.38
CA MET A 110 9.36 10.13 -12.20
C MET A 110 10.58 10.75 -12.89
N HIS A 111 10.45 11.19 -14.15
CA HIS A 111 11.51 11.85 -14.88
C HIS A 111 11.95 13.17 -14.22
N GLU A 112 11.00 13.96 -13.71
CA GLU A 112 11.31 15.16 -12.93
C GLU A 112 12.08 14.84 -11.63
N CYS A 113 11.74 13.73 -10.94
CA CYS A 113 12.48 13.32 -9.74
C CYS A 113 13.88 12.79 -10.06
N MET A 114 14.08 12.21 -11.25
CA MET A 114 15.37 11.69 -11.70
C MET A 114 16.25 12.77 -12.35
N SER A 115 15.68 13.92 -12.72
CA SER A 115 16.43 15.02 -13.32
C SER A 115 17.19 15.79 -12.24
N SER A 116 18.36 16.33 -12.60
CA SER A 116 19.11 17.25 -11.74
C SER A 116 18.46 18.64 -11.64
N GLU A 117 17.37 18.88 -12.36
CA GLU A 117 16.70 20.19 -12.44
C GLU A 117 15.75 20.40 -11.25
N SER A 118 15.16 19.33 -10.73
CA SER A 118 14.29 19.40 -9.55
C SER A 118 15.13 19.44 -8.27
N LYS A 119 15.23 20.62 -7.67
CA LYS A 119 15.88 20.79 -6.35
C LYS A 119 14.93 20.52 -5.18
N GLN A 120 13.66 20.32 -5.45
CA GLN A 120 12.62 20.14 -4.43
C GLN A 120 12.34 18.66 -4.22
N GLY A 121 12.45 18.20 -2.96
CA GLY A 121 12.16 16.82 -2.61
C GLY A 121 10.73 16.43 -2.93
N THR A 122 10.49 15.13 -3.12
CA THR A 122 9.18 14.60 -3.47
C THR A 122 8.75 13.50 -2.51
N ILE A 123 7.54 13.60 -1.97
CA ILE A 123 6.91 12.57 -1.16
C ILE A 123 5.80 11.90 -1.99
N MET A 124 5.92 10.60 -2.18
CA MET A 124 4.89 9.73 -2.75
C MET A 124 4.10 9.05 -1.62
N LEU A 125 2.78 9.18 -1.65
CA LEU A 125 1.87 8.67 -0.64
C LEU A 125 0.98 7.61 -1.28
N MET A 126 1.01 6.36 -0.80
CA MET A 126 0.27 5.28 -1.45
C MET A 126 -0.75 4.62 -0.50
N PRO A 127 -1.99 4.36 -0.93
CA PRO A 127 -2.78 3.27 -0.36
C PRO A 127 -2.19 1.91 -0.78
N HIS A 128 -2.38 0.88 0.04
CA HIS A 128 -1.93 -0.48 -0.27
C HIS A 128 -2.86 -1.14 -1.28
N LEU A 129 -2.71 -0.80 -2.57
CA LEU A 129 -3.47 -1.39 -3.68
C LEU A 129 -2.73 -2.57 -4.32
N SER A 130 -3.47 -3.54 -4.87
CA SER A 130 -2.91 -4.69 -5.57
C SER A 130 -1.91 -4.22 -6.65
N GLY A 131 -0.72 -4.81 -6.64
CA GLY A 131 0.35 -4.44 -7.57
C GLY A 131 1.45 -3.55 -6.99
N PHE A 132 1.26 -2.93 -5.81
CA PHE A 132 2.25 -2.01 -5.24
C PHE A 132 3.67 -2.61 -5.10
N ASN A 133 3.77 -3.90 -4.75
CA ASN A 133 5.07 -4.59 -4.64
C ASN A 133 5.76 -4.75 -6.00
N MET A 134 4.99 -5.16 -7.01
CA MET A 134 5.52 -5.37 -8.36
C MET A 134 5.89 -4.04 -8.99
N GLY A 135 5.02 -3.04 -8.87
CA GLY A 135 5.27 -1.68 -9.35
C GLY A 135 6.52 -1.10 -8.69
N GLY A 136 6.63 -1.16 -7.36
CA GLY A 136 7.82 -0.68 -6.65
C GLY A 136 9.12 -1.38 -7.07
N LEU A 137 9.09 -2.70 -7.31
CA LEU A 137 10.23 -3.44 -7.83
C LEU A 137 10.60 -2.99 -9.25
N TYR A 138 9.61 -2.81 -10.13
CA TYR A 138 9.82 -2.31 -11.49
C TYR A 138 10.46 -0.91 -11.50
N LEU A 139 9.96 0.00 -10.65
CA LEU A 139 10.51 1.34 -10.52
C LEU A 139 11.99 1.32 -10.09
N ALA A 140 12.34 0.46 -9.13
CA ALA A 140 13.73 0.29 -8.71
C ALA A 140 14.61 -0.25 -9.85
N GLN A 141 14.08 -1.16 -10.70
CA GLN A 141 14.78 -1.69 -11.88
C GLN A 141 14.98 -0.64 -12.98
N LEU A 142 14.06 0.32 -13.11
CA LEU A 142 14.23 1.50 -13.97
C LEU A 142 15.27 2.50 -13.42
N GLY A 143 15.85 2.23 -12.24
CA GLY A 143 16.82 3.10 -11.59
C GLY A 143 16.18 4.22 -10.78
N PHE A 144 14.86 4.26 -10.63
CA PHE A 144 14.19 5.29 -9.82
C PHE A 144 14.50 5.08 -8.34
N LYS A 145 15.19 6.04 -7.71
CA LYS A 145 15.64 5.96 -6.31
C LYS A 145 14.65 6.65 -5.38
N PHE A 146 14.01 5.88 -4.51
CA PHE A 146 13.08 6.38 -3.49
C PHE A 146 13.28 5.66 -2.15
N LEU A 147 13.28 6.41 -1.05
CA LEU A 147 13.34 5.84 0.30
C LEU A 147 11.93 5.47 0.74
N THR A 148 11.68 4.19 1.01
CA THR A 148 10.39 3.70 1.52
C THR A 148 10.43 3.59 3.04
N LEU A 149 9.57 4.36 3.72
CA LEU A 149 9.34 4.21 5.16
C LEU A 149 8.31 3.09 5.38
N ALA A 150 8.78 1.97 5.93
CA ALA A 150 7.96 0.80 6.25
C ALA A 150 7.52 0.81 7.72
N ILE A 151 6.79 -0.23 8.12
CA ILE A 151 6.31 -0.39 9.50
C ILE A 151 7.47 -0.30 10.52
N PRO A 152 7.27 0.33 11.70
CA PRO A 152 8.35 0.66 12.63
C PRO A 152 9.01 -0.57 13.28
N ASN A 153 8.20 -1.54 13.71
CA ASN A 153 8.65 -2.73 14.41
C ASN A 153 8.27 -3.98 13.59
N PRO A 154 8.95 -4.27 12.48
CA PRO A 154 8.63 -5.43 11.67
C PRO A 154 8.97 -6.71 12.45
N ASN A 155 8.08 -7.68 12.43
CA ASN A 155 8.43 -9.04 12.85
C ASN A 155 9.43 -9.67 11.84
N LYS A 156 9.93 -10.86 12.15
CA LYS A 156 10.92 -11.57 11.33
C LYS A 156 10.47 -11.75 9.87
N GLY A 157 9.19 -12.04 9.63
CA GLY A 157 8.63 -12.18 8.28
C GLY A 157 8.69 -10.87 7.50
N TYR A 158 8.20 -9.77 8.08
CA TYR A 158 8.28 -8.45 7.46
C TYR A 158 9.73 -7.98 7.24
N ALA A 159 10.61 -8.22 8.21
CA ALA A 159 12.03 -7.89 8.09
C ALA A 159 12.68 -8.65 6.92
N TRP A 160 12.34 -9.93 6.75
CA TRP A 160 12.81 -10.71 5.60
C TRP A 160 12.26 -10.19 4.27
N GLN A 161 10.98 -9.81 4.21
CA GLN A 161 10.42 -9.20 3.01
C GLN A 161 11.09 -7.87 2.66
N ASN A 162 11.41 -7.04 3.65
CA ASN A 162 12.18 -5.80 3.43
C ASN A 162 13.58 -6.12 2.88
N LYS A 163 14.25 -7.14 3.44
CA LYS A 163 15.53 -7.63 2.92
C LYS A 163 15.42 -8.08 1.45
N LEU A 164 14.40 -8.87 1.10
CA LEU A 164 14.19 -9.34 -0.27
C LEU A 164 14.04 -8.19 -1.28
N ARG A 165 13.34 -7.12 -0.88
CA ARG A 165 13.20 -5.88 -1.66
C ARG A 165 14.53 -5.14 -1.79
N ASN A 166 15.25 -4.98 -0.68
CA ASN A 166 16.52 -4.25 -0.64
C ASN A 166 17.63 -4.94 -1.43
N ASP A 167 17.69 -6.28 -1.38
CA ASP A 167 18.63 -7.09 -2.17
C ASP A 167 18.43 -6.90 -3.70
N ARG A 168 17.31 -6.29 -4.12
CA ARG A 168 16.91 -6.07 -5.52
C ARG A 168 16.78 -4.58 -5.89
N GLY A 169 17.45 -3.72 -5.12
CA GLY A 169 17.63 -2.31 -5.47
C GLY A 169 16.56 -1.35 -4.96
N MET A 170 15.53 -1.85 -4.28
CA MET A 170 14.64 -0.98 -3.49
C MET A 170 15.38 -0.48 -2.23
N GLU A 171 14.88 0.59 -1.62
CA GLU A 171 15.40 1.10 -0.34
C GLU A 171 14.26 1.20 0.66
N VAL A 172 14.07 0.14 1.44
CA VAL A 172 12.98 -0.01 2.40
C VAL A 172 13.56 -0.08 3.80
N VAL A 173 13.22 0.91 4.64
CA VAL A 173 13.69 1.01 6.02
C VAL A 173 12.50 1.01 6.99
N PRO A 174 12.58 0.28 8.13
CA PRO A 174 11.59 0.40 9.19
C PRO A 174 11.50 1.84 9.70
N LEU A 175 10.29 2.34 9.94
CA LEU A 175 10.10 3.66 10.49
C LEU A 175 10.67 3.77 11.91
N ASN A 176 11.70 4.57 12.08
CA ASN A 176 12.25 4.96 13.37
C ASN A 176 12.78 6.40 13.27
N MET A 177 13.34 6.94 14.36
CA MET A 177 13.84 8.32 14.36
C MET A 177 14.98 8.56 13.37
N GLU A 178 15.85 7.56 13.16
CA GLU A 178 16.95 7.62 12.19
C GLU A 178 16.41 7.63 10.75
N ALA A 179 15.45 6.76 10.42
CA ALA A 179 14.78 6.72 9.13
C ALA A 179 14.02 8.02 8.84
N LEU A 180 13.39 8.63 9.85
CA LEU A 180 12.76 9.95 9.70
C LEU A 180 13.79 11.05 9.43
N GLN A 181 14.95 11.02 10.08
CA GLN A 181 16.04 11.94 9.79
C GLN A 181 16.60 11.74 8.37
N GLN A 182 16.79 10.48 7.95
CA GLN A 182 17.22 10.12 6.60
C GLN A 182 16.22 10.60 5.55
N ALA A 183 14.92 10.40 5.79
CA ALA A 183 13.85 10.88 4.91
C ALA A 183 13.86 12.41 4.80
N ARG A 184 14.00 13.11 5.92
CA ARG A 184 14.10 14.58 5.93
C ARG A 184 15.31 15.07 5.12
N GLN A 185 16.48 14.48 5.34
CA GLN A 185 17.70 14.83 4.61
C GLN A 185 17.56 14.55 3.11
N ARG A 186 16.99 13.40 2.74
CA ARG A 186 16.73 13.05 1.34
C ARG A 186 15.81 14.07 0.66
N LEU A 187 14.73 14.47 1.31
CA LEU A 187 13.81 15.46 0.76
C LEU A 187 14.47 16.84 0.63
N GLN A 188 15.25 17.26 1.63
CA GLN A 188 16.00 18.52 1.59
C GLN A 188 17.07 18.55 0.49
N SER A 189 17.58 17.39 0.07
CA SER A 189 18.52 17.26 -1.05
C SER A 189 17.84 17.02 -2.41
N GLY A 190 16.52 17.21 -2.52
CA GLY A 190 15.78 17.02 -3.77
C GLY A 190 15.38 15.58 -4.10
N GLY A 191 15.65 14.62 -3.19
CA GLY A 191 15.34 13.20 -3.42
C GLY A 191 13.89 12.81 -3.12
N THR A 192 13.58 11.54 -3.33
CA THR A 192 12.22 10.99 -3.22
C THR A 192 12.04 10.09 -1.98
N VAL A 193 10.93 10.27 -1.28
CA VAL A 193 10.48 9.42 -0.16
C VAL A 193 9.10 8.85 -0.48
N LEU A 194 8.85 7.60 -0.08
CA LEU A 194 7.56 6.94 -0.21
C LEU A 194 7.09 6.42 1.16
N THR A 195 5.80 6.53 1.44
CA THR A 195 5.18 5.87 2.62
C THR A 195 3.73 5.48 2.34
N GLY A 196 3.27 4.44 3.05
CA GLY A 196 1.85 4.10 3.10
C GLY A 196 1.06 5.07 3.99
N ILE A 197 -0.23 5.26 3.69
CA ILE A 197 -1.10 6.25 4.38
C ILE A 197 -2.37 5.66 5.00
N ASP A 198 -2.73 4.43 4.65
CA ASP A 198 -4.05 3.84 4.89
C ASP A 198 -4.03 2.71 5.94
N ARG A 199 -2.86 2.43 6.53
CA ARG A 199 -2.71 1.43 7.58
C ARG A 199 -3.06 2.06 8.94
N PRO A 200 -4.08 1.56 9.66
CA PRO A 200 -4.47 2.13 10.94
C PRO A 200 -3.33 2.00 11.96
N ILE A 201 -3.20 3.01 12.81
CA ILE A 201 -2.24 3.07 13.91
C ILE A 201 -2.96 2.92 15.26
N ASP A 202 -2.24 2.42 16.25
CA ASP A 202 -2.76 2.34 17.61
C ASP A 202 -2.86 3.76 18.19
N HIS A 203 -4.01 4.07 18.80
CA HIS A 203 -4.25 5.25 19.64
C HIS A 203 -3.67 6.58 19.12
N SER A 204 -4.49 7.35 18.41
CA SER A 204 -4.17 8.72 18.00
C SER A 204 -5.38 9.64 18.20
N ASP A 205 -5.11 10.85 18.69
CA ASP A 205 -6.11 11.93 18.74
C ASP A 205 -6.41 12.48 17.35
N GLN A 206 -5.51 12.26 16.38
CA GLN A 206 -5.66 12.66 14.99
C GLN A 206 -6.47 11.60 14.24
N GLN A 207 -7.66 11.99 13.78
CA GLN A 207 -8.62 11.11 13.13
C GLN A 207 -9.17 11.75 11.86
N PRO A 208 -8.37 11.83 10.78
CA PRO A 208 -8.84 12.40 9.52
C PRO A 208 -10.02 11.61 8.96
N GLN A 209 -10.86 12.28 8.18
CA GLN A 209 -11.90 11.64 7.39
C GLN A 209 -11.30 10.83 6.23
N PHE A 210 -11.79 9.60 6.12
CA PHE A 210 -11.53 8.69 5.02
C PHE A 210 -12.82 7.93 4.73
N PHE A 211 -13.25 7.90 3.47
CA PHE A 211 -14.57 7.41 3.05
C PHE A 211 -15.73 8.06 3.83
N GLY A 212 -15.60 9.36 4.13
CA GLY A 212 -16.60 10.12 4.91
C GLY A 212 -16.71 9.73 6.38
N ARG A 213 -15.77 8.95 6.91
CA ARG A 213 -15.75 8.50 8.32
C ARG A 213 -14.40 8.82 8.95
N LYS A 214 -14.40 9.15 10.25
CA LYS A 214 -13.14 9.32 11.00
C LYS A 214 -12.37 8.00 11.02
N ALA A 215 -11.06 8.05 10.76
CA ALA A 215 -10.19 6.89 10.80
C ALA A 215 -8.90 7.22 11.55
N VAL A 216 -8.40 6.28 12.37
CA VAL A 216 -7.14 6.44 13.11
C VAL A 216 -5.96 6.12 12.18
N LEU A 217 -5.63 7.06 11.30
CA LEU A 217 -4.61 6.92 10.25
C LEU A 217 -3.38 7.80 10.51
N PRO A 218 -2.20 7.44 9.95
CA PRO A 218 -1.01 8.27 10.03
C PRO A 218 -1.25 9.64 9.38
N VAL A 219 -0.84 10.72 10.06
CA VAL A 219 -0.78 12.07 9.47
C VAL A 219 0.62 12.68 9.56
N ALA A 220 1.59 11.95 10.13
CA ALA A 220 2.95 12.42 10.35
C ALA A 220 3.69 12.78 9.05
N TYR A 221 3.30 12.20 7.91
CA TYR A 221 3.84 12.55 6.59
C TYR A 221 3.57 14.00 6.21
N VAL A 222 2.46 14.60 6.70
CA VAL A 222 2.14 16.01 6.45
C VAL A 222 3.22 16.90 7.06
N ARG A 223 3.57 16.63 8.32
CA ARG A 223 4.63 17.37 9.03
C ARG A 223 5.97 17.24 8.32
N LEU A 224 6.29 16.06 7.80
CA LEU A 224 7.53 15.85 7.04
C LEU A 224 7.52 16.70 5.78
N ALA A 225 6.45 16.66 5.00
CA ALA A 225 6.30 17.43 3.76
C ALA A 225 6.46 18.93 3.99
N LEU A 226 5.73 19.49 4.96
CA LEU A 226 5.76 20.92 5.30
C LEU A 226 7.16 21.36 5.75
N LYS A 227 7.81 20.57 6.63
CA LYS A 227 9.15 20.88 7.12
C LYS A 227 10.24 20.87 6.06
N THR A 228 10.06 20.09 4.99
CA THR A 228 11.03 20.00 3.90
C THR A 228 10.61 20.78 2.66
N ASN A 229 9.44 21.44 2.69
CA ASN A 229 8.81 22.01 1.50
C ASN A 229 8.81 21.00 0.33
N ALA A 230 8.46 19.75 0.60
CA ALA A 230 8.46 18.71 -0.44
C ALA A 230 7.18 18.76 -1.27
N ARG A 231 7.29 18.44 -2.57
CA ARG A 231 6.14 18.15 -3.43
C ARG A 231 5.44 16.89 -2.92
N VAL A 232 4.12 16.86 -2.94
CA VAL A 232 3.33 15.72 -2.44
C VAL A 232 2.48 15.17 -3.57
N PHE A 233 2.53 13.86 -3.76
CA PHE A 233 1.75 13.14 -4.75
C PHE A 233 1.13 11.89 -4.15
N VAL A 234 -0.10 11.56 -4.55
CA VAL A 234 -0.73 10.29 -4.21
C VAL A 234 -0.50 9.30 -5.34
N LEU A 235 0.04 8.13 -5.00
CA LEU A 235 0.38 7.08 -5.94
C LEU A 235 -0.70 5.99 -5.93
N GLY A 236 -1.22 5.64 -7.11
CA GLY A 236 -2.23 4.61 -7.30
C GLY A 236 -1.67 3.37 -7.99
N PHE A 237 -2.28 2.22 -7.72
CA PHE A 237 -2.02 0.98 -8.44
C PHE A 237 -3.34 0.33 -8.85
N GLU A 238 -3.44 -0.11 -10.10
CA GLU A 238 -4.59 -0.86 -10.59
C GLU A 238 -4.12 -2.08 -11.38
N THR A 239 -4.54 -3.27 -10.96
CA THR A 239 -4.37 -4.51 -11.72
C THR A 239 -5.59 -4.71 -12.63
N LEU A 240 -5.40 -4.58 -13.93
CA LEU A 240 -6.42 -4.76 -14.95
C LEU A 240 -6.78 -6.25 -15.15
N ALA A 241 -7.86 -6.51 -15.87
CA ALA A 241 -8.36 -7.86 -16.13
C ALA A 241 -7.36 -8.75 -16.90
N ASP A 242 -6.50 -8.15 -17.73
CA ASP A 242 -5.43 -8.82 -18.48
C ASP A 242 -4.14 -9.04 -17.65
N SER A 243 -4.17 -8.71 -16.34
CA SER A 243 -3.04 -8.72 -15.41
C SER A 243 -2.03 -7.57 -15.56
N THR A 244 -2.28 -6.58 -16.43
CA THR A 244 -1.47 -5.36 -16.47
C THR A 244 -1.64 -4.58 -15.17
N ILE A 245 -0.53 -4.24 -14.51
CA ILE A 245 -0.45 -3.39 -13.33
C ILE A 245 -0.15 -1.97 -13.81
N VAL A 246 -1.13 -1.09 -13.70
CA VAL A 246 -0.99 0.33 -13.96
C VAL A 246 -0.47 1.01 -12.70
N VAL A 247 0.62 1.78 -12.84
CA VAL A 247 1.13 2.69 -11.81
C VAL A 247 0.77 4.09 -12.23
N ASP A 248 0.00 4.78 -11.40
CA ASP A 248 -0.51 6.11 -11.69
C ASP A 248 -0.23 7.08 -10.54
N VAL A 249 -0.34 8.38 -10.80
CA VAL A 249 -0.11 9.45 -9.83
C VAL A 249 -1.16 10.54 -9.94
N SER A 250 -1.52 11.12 -8.80
CA SER A 250 -2.37 12.30 -8.77
C SER A 250 -1.64 13.55 -9.31
N PRO A 251 -2.36 14.65 -9.57
CA PRO A 251 -1.76 15.98 -9.52
C PRO A 251 -1.07 16.25 -8.18
N GLN A 252 -0.17 17.25 -8.14
CA GLN A 252 0.47 17.66 -6.90
C GLN A 252 -0.59 18.10 -5.88
N VAL A 253 -0.48 17.58 -4.65
CA VAL A 253 -1.33 17.95 -3.53
C VAL A 253 -0.70 19.16 -2.84
N GLU A 254 -1.31 20.32 -2.99
CA GLU A 254 -0.87 21.52 -2.28
C GLU A 254 -1.27 21.43 -0.81
N PHE A 255 -0.31 21.54 0.11
CA PHE A 255 -0.60 21.61 1.53
C PHE A 255 -0.80 23.06 1.97
N GLU A 256 -1.77 23.25 2.86
CA GLU A 256 -2.16 24.55 3.39
C GLU A 256 -1.66 24.70 4.82
N HIS A 257 -1.11 25.87 5.11
CA HIS A 257 -0.74 26.22 6.48
C HIS A 257 -1.95 26.62 7.30
N ARG A 258 -1.99 26.18 8.56
CA ARG A 258 -3.03 26.56 9.53
C ARG A 258 -2.42 26.94 10.88
N GLU A 259 -3.15 27.76 11.63
CA GLU A 259 -2.68 28.24 12.94
C GLU A 259 -2.54 27.09 13.96
N ASP A 260 -3.54 26.20 14.01
CA ASP A 260 -3.50 25.02 14.86
C ASP A 260 -2.80 23.87 14.16
N THR A 261 -1.72 23.35 14.78
CA THR A 261 -0.93 22.25 14.23
C THR A 261 -1.72 20.94 14.13
N HIS A 262 -2.68 20.71 15.04
CA HIS A 262 -3.48 19.49 14.96
C HIS A 262 -4.41 19.54 13.73
N ASP A 263 -5.13 20.64 13.55
CA ASP A 263 -6.00 20.92 12.42
C ASP A 263 -5.21 20.95 11.10
N GLU A 264 -4.01 21.56 11.06
CA GLU A 264 -3.13 21.56 9.87
C GLU A 264 -2.82 20.14 9.39
N LEU A 265 -2.49 19.24 10.31
CA LEU A 265 -2.13 17.87 9.99
C LEU A 265 -3.34 17.07 9.53
N VAL A 266 -4.47 17.20 10.22
CA VAL A 266 -5.71 16.50 9.88
C VAL A 266 -6.24 16.97 8.52
N PHE A 267 -6.36 18.29 8.32
CA PHE A 267 -6.90 18.88 7.10
C PHE A 267 -6.10 18.47 5.85
N ASN A 268 -4.77 18.57 5.91
CA ASN A 268 -3.93 18.18 4.77
C ASN A 268 -3.91 16.66 4.56
N ALA A 269 -4.02 15.86 5.63
CA ALA A 269 -4.18 14.41 5.50
C ALA A 269 -5.49 14.04 4.80
N GLU A 270 -6.60 14.73 5.11
CA GLU A 270 -7.89 14.52 4.42
C GLU A 270 -7.82 14.83 2.91
N LYS A 271 -7.04 15.84 2.49
CA LYS A 271 -6.80 16.12 1.06
C LYS A 271 -6.14 14.93 0.36
N VAL A 272 -5.13 14.33 0.99
CA VAL A 272 -4.44 13.13 0.49
C VAL A 272 -5.40 11.93 0.46
N LEU A 273 -6.12 11.70 1.55
CA LEU A 273 -7.01 10.55 1.69
C LEU A 273 -8.16 10.60 0.70
N LYS A 274 -8.70 11.78 0.41
CA LYS A 274 -9.74 11.97 -0.63
C LYS A 274 -9.26 11.56 -2.02
N ILE A 275 -7.98 11.74 -2.34
CA ILE A 275 -7.39 11.27 -3.60
C ILE A 275 -7.14 9.76 -3.53
N ALA A 276 -6.67 9.24 -2.40
CA ALA A 276 -6.52 7.80 -2.20
C ALA A 276 -7.85 7.04 -2.35
N GLU A 277 -8.97 7.63 -1.90
CA GLU A 277 -10.32 7.11 -2.14
C GLU A 277 -10.63 6.95 -3.62
N GLN A 278 -10.18 7.88 -4.48
CA GLN A 278 -10.42 7.79 -5.93
C GLN A 278 -9.74 6.55 -6.51
N PHE A 279 -8.47 6.32 -6.17
CA PHE A 279 -7.75 5.12 -6.60
C PHE A 279 -8.36 3.84 -6.05
N ILE A 280 -8.76 3.81 -4.77
CA ILE A 280 -9.42 2.64 -4.18
C ILE A 280 -10.77 2.38 -4.83
N ARG A 281 -11.53 3.41 -5.21
CA ARG A 281 -12.86 3.28 -5.81
C ARG A 281 -12.84 2.76 -7.25
N LEU A 282 -11.69 2.78 -7.94
CA LEU A 282 -11.54 2.10 -9.25
C LEU A 282 -11.88 0.62 -9.12
N ASP A 283 -11.32 -0.05 -8.12
CA ASP A 283 -11.67 -1.41 -7.72
C ASP A 283 -11.38 -1.63 -6.22
N PRO A 284 -12.38 -1.47 -5.33
CA PRO A 284 -12.16 -1.63 -3.89
C PRO A 284 -11.66 -3.03 -3.52
N SER A 285 -11.90 -4.05 -4.36
CA SER A 285 -11.40 -5.40 -4.10
C SER A 285 -9.88 -5.52 -4.24
N GLN A 286 -9.22 -4.52 -4.81
CA GLN A 286 -7.76 -4.44 -4.89
C GLN A 286 -7.14 -3.74 -3.68
N TRP A 287 -7.95 -3.22 -2.75
CA TRP A 287 -7.43 -2.60 -1.54
C TRP A 287 -7.03 -3.64 -0.50
N MET A 288 -5.72 -3.74 -0.28
CA MET A 288 -5.02 -4.78 0.47
C MET A 288 -4.95 -4.47 1.96
N MET A 289 -6.05 -3.97 2.52
CA MET A 289 -6.13 -3.58 3.93
C MET A 289 -6.74 -4.69 4.79
N PHE A 290 -5.86 -5.46 5.42
CA PHE A 290 -6.22 -6.59 6.29
C PHE A 290 -6.37 -6.21 7.77
N LEU A 291 -6.30 -4.92 8.08
CA LEU A 291 -6.54 -4.35 9.42
C LEU A 291 -7.84 -3.54 9.40
N PRO A 292 -8.62 -3.54 10.49
CA PRO A 292 -9.88 -2.81 10.52
C PRO A 292 -9.60 -1.30 10.57
N VAL A 293 -9.96 -0.57 9.52
CA VAL A 293 -9.82 0.90 9.48
C VAL A 293 -10.92 1.56 10.31
N TRP A 294 -12.14 1.01 10.25
CA TRP A 294 -13.32 1.45 11.00
C TRP A 294 -13.88 0.30 11.85
N PRO A 295 -13.25 -0.06 12.98
CA PRO A 295 -13.73 -1.12 13.86
C PRO A 295 -15.16 -0.91 14.38
N GLU A 296 -15.59 0.35 14.49
CA GLU A 296 -16.93 0.77 14.92
C GLU A 296 -18.05 0.39 13.94
N ALA A 297 -17.74 0.21 12.65
CA ALA A 297 -18.73 -0.17 11.63
C ALA A 297 -19.28 -1.60 11.82
N LYS A 298 -18.77 -2.36 12.80
CA LYS A 298 -19.12 -3.77 13.05
C LYS A 298 -20.61 -4.05 13.17
N ASN A 299 -21.38 -3.12 13.72
CA ASN A 299 -22.81 -3.30 13.93
C ASN A 299 -23.64 -2.97 12.67
N GLU A 300 -23.03 -2.32 11.67
CA GLU A 300 -23.69 -1.97 10.40
C GLU A 300 -23.51 -3.07 9.34
N VAL A 301 -22.43 -3.85 9.44
CA VAL A 301 -22.09 -4.88 8.46
C VAL A 301 -23.15 -6.01 8.48
N PRO A 302 -23.71 -6.40 7.31
CA PRO A 302 -24.66 -7.52 7.25
C PRO A 302 -23.98 -8.82 7.68
N LYS A 303 -24.75 -9.74 8.28
CA LYS A 303 -24.24 -11.07 8.63
C LYS A 303 -23.96 -11.88 7.36
N ILE A 304 -22.75 -12.43 7.26
CA ILE A 304 -22.20 -13.19 6.12
C ILE A 304 -22.01 -14.66 6.50
#